data_AF-A0A447QMI7-F1
#
_entry.id   AF-A0A447QMI7-F1
#
_cell.length_a   1.000
_cell.length_b   1.000
_cell.length_c   1.000
_cell.angle_alpha   90.00
_cell.angle_beta   90.00
_cell.angle_gamma   90.00
#
_symmetry.space_group_name_H-M   'P 1'
#
loop_
_entity.id
_entity.type
_entity.pdbx_description
1 polymer ?
#
loop_
_entity_poly.entity_id
_entity_poly.type
_entity_poly.pdbx_seq_one_letter_code
_entity_poly.pdbx_strand_id
1 'polypeptide(L)'
;MLLTNVIRYNANDGAAKQTAFSQYDRPQARCRYGEVADHLGLNAAGDSAEQKVENLLTWLEGLKAELAIPASLQEAGVDEAHFLSVLDQLAVDAFDDQCTGTNPRYPLIKDLRQLLLDCFYGRYYRDTPNVGRQRAAEEKEETEAARATE
;
A
#
# COMPACT_ATOMS: atom_id res chain seq x y z
N MET A 1 2.45 1.16 -13.62
CA MET A 1 2.70 -0.17 -13.01
C MET A 1 2.76 -0.09 -11.48
N LEU A 2 3.73 0.62 -10.88
CA LEU A 2 3.91 0.64 -9.42
C LEU A 2 2.91 1.52 -8.66
N LEU A 3 2.52 2.67 -9.25
CA LEU A 3 1.80 3.74 -8.55
C LEU A 3 0.53 3.27 -7.82
N THR A 4 -0.34 2.48 -8.49
CA THR A 4 -1.61 2.05 -7.90
C THR A 4 -1.41 1.10 -6.71
N ASN A 5 -0.39 0.24 -6.75
CA ASN A 5 -0.03 -0.60 -5.61
C ASN A 5 0.67 0.18 -4.49
N VAL A 6 1.46 1.21 -4.81
CA VAL A 6 2.06 2.11 -3.80
C VAL A 6 0.99 2.94 -3.09
N ILE A 7 -0.04 3.41 -3.80
CA ILE A 7 -1.19 4.08 -3.19
C ILE A 7 -1.90 3.13 -2.21
N ARG A 8 -2.17 1.88 -2.62
CA ARG A 8 -2.76 0.86 -1.72
C ARG A 8 -1.89 0.59 -0.48
N TYR A 9 -0.57 0.52 -0.65
CA TYR A 9 0.39 0.33 0.44
C TYR A 9 0.35 1.48 1.47
N ASN A 10 0.31 2.71 0.97
CA ASN A 10 0.33 3.93 1.77
C ASN A 10 -1.05 4.27 2.37
N ALA A 11 -2.15 3.90 1.71
CA ALA A 11 -3.52 4.18 2.15
C ALA A 11 -4.03 3.26 3.28
N ASN A 12 -3.13 2.54 3.96
CA ASN A 12 -3.46 1.79 5.16
C ASN A 12 -3.17 2.61 6.42
N ASP A 13 -4.22 3.06 7.11
CA ASP A 13 -4.12 3.81 8.36
C ASP A 13 -3.61 2.96 9.53
N GLY A 14 -3.63 1.63 9.37
CA GLY A 14 -3.10 0.68 10.35
C GLY A 14 -1.57 0.51 10.31
N ALA A 15 -0.81 1.28 9.53
CA ALA A 15 0.58 0.95 9.22
C ALA A 15 1.53 0.85 10.44
N ALA A 16 2.46 -0.12 10.35
CA ALA A 16 3.32 -0.59 11.44
C ALA A 16 4.51 0.31 11.79
N LYS A 17 4.84 1.32 10.97
CA LYS A 17 5.85 2.37 11.26
C LYS A 17 5.56 3.63 10.43
N GLN A 18 5.29 4.75 11.10
CA GLN A 18 5.18 6.07 10.48
C GLN A 18 6.57 6.70 10.34
N THR A 19 6.79 7.43 9.27
CA THR A 19 8.04 8.16 9.05
C THR A 19 8.16 9.34 10.02
N ALA A 20 9.33 9.48 10.64
CA ALA A 20 9.56 10.42 11.73
C ALA A 20 9.82 11.85 11.20
N PHE A 21 8.75 12.54 10.81
CA PHE A 21 8.78 13.98 10.56
C PHE A 21 7.94 14.71 11.60
N SER A 22 8.47 15.80 12.18
CA SER A 22 7.76 16.57 13.21
C SER A 22 6.46 17.20 12.73
N GLN A 23 6.28 17.35 11.42
CA GLN A 23 5.06 17.88 10.82
C GLN A 23 3.96 16.81 10.66
N TYR A 24 4.28 15.52 10.82
CA TYR A 24 3.31 14.44 10.72
C TYR A 24 2.78 14.09 12.11
N ASP A 25 1.52 14.41 12.36
CA ASP A 25 0.82 14.12 13.63
C ASP A 25 0.36 12.65 13.72
N ARG A 26 -0.16 12.11 12.62
CA ARG A 26 -0.70 10.74 12.48
C ARG A 26 -0.65 10.30 11.01
N PRO A 27 -0.94 9.03 10.69
CA PRO A 27 -1.13 8.61 9.30
C PRO A 27 -2.31 9.37 8.68
N GLN A 28 -2.02 10.15 7.62
CA GLN A 28 -3.02 10.92 6.87
C GLN A 28 -3.08 10.52 5.40
N ALA A 29 -2.28 9.55 4.96
CA ALA A 29 -2.13 9.21 3.54
C ALA A 29 -3.47 8.83 2.89
N ARG A 30 -4.31 8.03 3.57
CA ARG A 30 -5.65 7.68 3.06
C ARG A 30 -6.52 8.93 2.84
N CYS A 31 -6.60 9.81 3.84
CA CYS A 31 -7.36 11.05 3.74
C CYS A 31 -6.87 11.92 2.58
N ARG A 32 -5.54 12.08 2.45
CA ARG A 32 -4.94 12.92 1.41
C ARG A 32 -5.15 12.37 0.00
N TYR A 33 -5.13 11.05 -0.19
CA TYR A 33 -5.52 10.46 -1.47
C TYR A 33 -7.00 10.69 -1.78
N GLY A 34 -7.87 10.63 -0.76
CA GLY A 34 -9.27 10.98 -0.89
C GLY A 34 -9.49 12.44 -1.31
N GLU A 35 -8.72 13.38 -0.74
CA GLU A 35 -8.76 14.80 -1.13
C GLU A 35 -8.32 15.02 -2.59
N VAL A 36 -7.32 14.28 -3.07
CA VAL A 36 -6.91 14.31 -4.48
C VAL A 36 -8.06 13.84 -5.37
N ALA A 37 -8.73 12.75 -4.99
CA ALA A 37 -9.87 12.20 -5.73
C ALA A 37 -11.07 13.17 -5.74
N ASP A 38 -11.33 13.85 -4.63
CA ASP A 38 -12.35 14.90 -4.53
C ASP A 38 -12.01 16.09 -5.45
N HIS A 39 -10.74 16.51 -5.48
CA HIS A 39 -10.28 17.62 -6.34
C HIS A 39 -10.42 17.31 -7.83
N LEU A 40 -10.25 16.04 -8.20
CA LEU A 40 -10.45 15.56 -9.57
C LEU A 40 -11.93 15.33 -9.92
N GLY A 41 -12.85 15.53 -8.98
CA GLY A 41 -14.29 15.33 -9.19
C GLY A 41 -14.69 13.86 -9.36
N LEU A 42 -13.90 12.93 -8.82
CA LEU A 42 -14.14 11.48 -8.97
C LEU A 42 -15.13 10.91 -7.94
N ASN A 43 -15.41 11.65 -6.87
CA ASN A 43 -16.19 11.18 -5.72
C ASN A 43 -17.52 11.90 -5.59
N ALA A 44 -18.47 11.24 -4.95
CA ALA A 44 -19.76 11.78 -4.59
C ALA A 44 -19.82 12.22 -3.11
N ALA A 45 -20.78 13.07 -2.78
CA ALA A 45 -21.08 13.41 -1.41
C ALA A 45 -21.54 12.16 -0.65
N GLY A 46 -20.82 11.81 0.43
CA GLY A 46 -21.11 10.63 1.27
C GLY A 46 -20.17 9.45 1.08
N ASP A 47 -19.23 9.50 0.12
CA ASP A 47 -18.23 8.45 -0.05
C ASP A 47 -17.31 8.34 1.18
N SER A 48 -17.07 7.11 1.64
CA SER A 48 -16.09 6.83 2.70
C SER A 48 -14.67 7.08 2.21
N ALA A 49 -13.72 7.30 3.14
CA ALA A 49 -12.33 7.54 2.78
C ALA A 49 -11.74 6.39 1.94
N GLU A 50 -12.13 5.15 2.23
CA GLU A 50 -11.75 3.97 1.46
C GLU A 50 -12.31 4.01 0.04
N GLN A 51 -13.61 4.34 -0.11
CA GLN A 51 -14.25 4.41 -1.41
C GLN A 51 -13.61 5.50 -2.29
N LYS A 52 -13.28 6.64 -1.70
CA LYS A 52 -12.60 7.73 -2.40
C LYS A 52 -11.24 7.32 -2.98
N VAL A 53 -10.48 6.51 -2.23
CA VAL A 53 -9.19 5.97 -2.71
C VAL A 53 -9.41 4.94 -3.82
N GLU A 54 -10.41 4.07 -3.70
CA GLU A 54 -10.71 3.10 -4.76
C GLU A 54 -11.20 3.76 -6.05
N ASN A 55 -11.95 4.86 -5.96
CA ASN A 55 -12.34 5.66 -7.13
C ASN A 55 -11.10 6.25 -7.84
N LEU A 56 -10.14 6.78 -7.06
CA LEU A 56 -8.86 7.27 -7.60
C LEU A 56 -8.07 6.16 -8.30
N LEU A 57 -7.99 4.98 -7.67
CA LEU A 57 -7.29 3.82 -8.22
C LEU A 57 -7.94 3.35 -9.52
N THR A 58 -9.28 3.30 -9.57
CA THR A 58 -10.04 2.93 -10.76
C THR A 58 -9.78 3.90 -11.91
N TRP A 59 -9.80 5.20 -11.63
CA TRP A 59 -9.48 6.23 -12.62
C TRP A 59 -8.04 6.11 -13.12
N LEU A 60 -7.07 5.87 -12.24
CA LEU A 60 -5.66 5.66 -12.62
C LEU A 60 -5.46 4.41 -13.49
N GLU A 61 -6.16 3.32 -13.22
CA GLU A 61 -6.12 2.12 -14.07
C GLU A 61 -6.74 2.37 -15.45
N GLY A 62 -7.84 3.13 -15.52
CA GLY A 62 -8.41 3.59 -16.79
C GLY A 62 -7.42 4.43 -17.60
N LEU A 63 -6.78 5.42 -16.95
CA LEU A 63 -5.76 6.26 -17.59
C LEU A 63 -4.56 5.45 -18.08
N LYS A 64 -4.10 4.46 -17.32
CA LYS A 64 -3.03 3.54 -17.76
C LYS A 64 -3.42 2.80 -19.03
N ALA A 65 -4.65 2.31 -19.10
CA ALA A 65 -5.15 1.58 -20.27
C ALA A 65 -5.26 2.49 -21.51
N GLU A 66 -5.75 3.71 -21.34
CA GLU A 66 -5.81 4.71 -22.43
C GLU A 66 -4.42 5.05 -22.98
N LEU A 67 -3.41 5.13 -22.10
CA LEU A 67 -2.02 5.39 -22.47
C LEU A 67 -1.25 4.13 -22.90
N ALA A 68 -1.93 2.99 -23.03
CA ALA A 68 -1.31 1.70 -23.37
C ALA A 68 -0.11 1.32 -22.46
N ILE A 69 -0.17 1.69 -21.18
CA ILE A 69 0.84 1.29 -20.19
C ILE A 69 0.57 -0.16 -19.79
N PRO A 70 1.56 -1.07 -19.84
CA PRO A 70 1.39 -2.46 -19.41
C PRO A 70 0.82 -2.57 -17.98
N ALA A 71 -0.01 -3.57 -17.74
CA ALA A 71 -0.61 -3.75 -16.42
C ALA A 71 0.42 -4.26 -15.40
N SER A 72 1.42 -5.01 -15.86
CA SER A 72 2.43 -5.68 -15.05
C SER A 72 3.84 -5.57 -15.64
N LEU A 73 4.88 -5.77 -14.81
CA LEU A 73 6.26 -5.79 -15.31
C LEU A 73 6.52 -6.98 -16.24
N GLN A 74 5.82 -8.10 -16.02
CA GLN A 74 5.85 -9.26 -16.89
C GLN A 74 5.35 -8.92 -18.30
N GLU A 75 4.21 -8.21 -18.40
CA GLU A 75 3.68 -7.72 -19.68
C GLU A 75 4.59 -6.68 -20.35
N ALA A 76 5.37 -5.94 -19.55
CA ALA A 76 6.38 -5.02 -20.07
C ALA A 76 7.62 -5.74 -20.66
N GLY A 77 7.68 -7.08 -20.59
CA GLY A 77 8.74 -7.90 -21.18
C GLY A 77 9.91 -8.20 -20.25
N VAL A 78 9.75 -8.03 -18.93
CA VAL A 78 10.79 -8.39 -17.96
C VAL A 78 10.81 -9.92 -17.77
N ASP A 79 11.99 -10.51 -17.93
CA ASP A 79 12.20 -11.95 -17.70
C ASP A 79 11.98 -12.32 -16.22
N GLU A 80 11.16 -13.35 -15.99
CA GLU A 80 10.78 -13.77 -14.64
C GLU A 80 11.96 -14.34 -13.85
N ALA A 81 12.78 -15.17 -14.48
CA ALA A 81 13.92 -15.79 -13.80
C ALA A 81 14.95 -14.72 -13.38
N HIS A 82 15.22 -13.76 -14.27
CA HIS A 82 16.09 -12.63 -13.96
C HIS A 82 15.48 -11.76 -12.86
N PHE A 83 14.20 -11.40 -12.95
CA PHE A 83 13.53 -10.59 -11.94
C PHE A 83 13.60 -11.23 -10.55
N LEU A 84 13.23 -12.51 -10.44
CA LEU A 84 13.28 -13.23 -9.17
C LEU A 84 14.70 -13.35 -8.62
N SER A 85 15.72 -13.44 -9.49
CA SER A 85 17.12 -13.51 -9.05
C SER A 85 17.64 -12.20 -8.43
N VAL A 86 17.09 -11.05 -8.84
CA VAL A 86 17.53 -9.72 -8.35
C VAL A 86 16.56 -9.08 -7.37
N LEU A 87 15.37 -9.66 -7.17
CA LEU A 87 14.27 -9.09 -6.40
C LEU A 87 14.68 -8.68 -4.97
N ASP A 88 15.44 -9.53 -4.28
CA ASP A 88 15.85 -9.25 -2.90
C ASP A 88 16.81 -8.07 -2.83
N GLN A 89 17.78 -7.98 -3.75
CA GLN A 89 18.69 -6.84 -3.84
C GLN A 89 17.96 -5.56 -4.24
N LEU A 90 17.04 -5.65 -5.21
CA LEU A 90 16.22 -4.52 -5.64
C LEU A 90 15.39 -3.93 -4.49
N ALA A 91 14.88 -4.78 -3.59
CA ALA A 91 14.14 -4.34 -2.41
C ALA A 91 15.04 -3.62 -1.38
N VAL A 92 16.30 -4.03 -1.25
CA VAL A 92 17.31 -3.33 -0.42
C VAL A 92 17.67 -2.00 -1.04
N ASP A 93 17.98 -1.98 -2.33
CA ASP A 93 18.35 -0.75 -3.04
C ASP A 93 17.20 0.28 -3.02
N ALA A 94 15.95 -0.18 -3.16
CA ALA A 94 14.77 0.67 -3.02
C ALA A 94 14.59 1.21 -1.60
N PHE A 95 14.97 0.44 -0.58
CA PHE A 95 14.93 0.91 0.81
C PHE A 95 15.98 2.00 1.07
N ASP A 96 17.18 1.84 0.49
CA ASP A 96 18.30 2.78 0.62
C ASP A 96 18.22 3.99 -0.31
N ASP A 97 17.22 4.03 -1.21
CA ASP A 97 16.95 5.17 -2.08
C ASP A 97 16.56 6.42 -1.26
N GLN A 98 17.13 7.57 -1.64
CA GLN A 98 16.90 8.84 -0.93
C GLN A 98 15.44 9.28 -0.93
N CYS A 99 14.63 8.84 -1.90
CA CYS A 99 13.21 9.15 -1.96
C CYS A 99 12.40 8.41 -0.87
N THR A 100 12.85 7.22 -0.45
CA THR A 100 12.12 6.37 0.51
C THR A 100 11.98 7.02 1.88
N GLY A 101 12.96 7.83 2.28
CA GLY A 101 12.91 8.58 3.53
C GLY A 101 11.74 9.56 3.64
N THR A 102 11.10 9.91 2.51
CA THR A 102 9.94 10.81 2.47
C THR A 102 8.59 10.11 2.30
N ASN A 103 8.57 8.78 2.18
CA ASN A 103 7.33 8.03 2.05
C ASN A 103 6.52 8.13 3.37
N PRO A 104 5.19 8.34 3.35
CA PRO A 104 4.41 8.54 4.58
C PRO A 104 4.40 7.32 5.50
N ARG A 105 4.51 6.12 4.92
CA ARG A 105 4.72 4.85 5.63
C ARG A 105 6.18 4.46 5.49
N TYR A 106 6.92 4.33 6.60
CA TYR A 106 8.32 3.91 6.51
C TYR A 106 8.37 2.41 6.18
N PRO A 107 8.87 2.02 5.00
CA PRO A 107 8.70 0.66 4.54
C PRO A 107 9.67 -0.30 5.23
N LEU A 108 9.29 -1.58 5.27
CA LEU A 108 10.21 -2.66 5.57
C LEU A 108 10.67 -3.27 4.23
N ILE A 109 11.90 -3.78 4.16
CA ILE A 109 12.42 -4.44 2.94
C ILE A 109 11.48 -5.56 2.49
N LYS A 110 10.90 -6.33 3.42
CA LYS A 110 9.90 -7.37 3.11
C LYS A 110 8.63 -6.82 2.43
N ASP A 111 8.21 -5.60 2.80
CA ASP A 111 7.01 -4.97 2.24
C ASP A 111 7.30 -4.52 0.80
N LEU A 112 8.47 -3.92 0.57
CA LEU A 112 8.92 -3.52 -0.78
C LEU A 112 9.07 -4.73 -1.69
N ARG A 113 9.67 -5.81 -1.19
CA ARG A 113 9.78 -7.09 -1.91
C ARG A 113 8.41 -7.61 -2.35
N GLN A 114 7.43 -7.64 -1.45
CA GLN A 114 6.08 -8.09 -1.76
C GLN A 114 5.39 -7.17 -2.78
N LEU A 115 5.53 -5.85 -2.62
CA LEU A 115 4.97 -4.86 -3.53
C LEU A 115 5.55 -5.02 -4.95
N LEU A 116 6.86 -5.19 -5.08
CA LEU A 116 7.53 -5.45 -6.36
C LEU A 116 7.02 -6.74 -7.00
N LEU A 117 6.87 -7.82 -6.21
CA LEU A 117 6.34 -9.09 -6.68
C LEU A 117 4.90 -8.96 -7.18
N ASP A 118 4.04 -8.24 -6.46
CA ASP A 118 2.65 -8.03 -6.89
C ASP A 118 2.57 -7.17 -8.16
N CYS A 119 3.46 -6.18 -8.31
CA CYS A 119 3.57 -5.41 -9.54
C CYS A 119 4.12 -6.24 -10.72
N PHE A 120 4.96 -7.23 -10.45
CA PHE A 120 5.49 -8.12 -11.48
C PHE A 120 4.39 -8.99 -12.10
N TYR A 121 3.52 -9.58 -11.27
CA TYR A 121 2.43 -10.45 -11.71
C TYR A 121 1.10 -9.73 -11.95
N GLY A 122 1.06 -8.40 -11.84
CA GLY A 122 -0.19 -7.62 -12.02
C GLY A 122 -1.24 -7.83 -10.93
N ARG A 123 -0.82 -8.24 -9.72
CA ARG A 123 -1.72 -8.41 -8.57
C ARG A 123 -1.89 -7.10 -7.80
N TYR A 124 -3.02 -6.95 -7.12
CA TYR A 124 -3.22 -5.85 -6.19
C TYR A 124 -2.50 -6.13 -4.88
N TYR A 125 -1.72 -5.15 -4.42
CA TYR A 125 -1.08 -5.23 -3.12
C TYR A 125 -2.15 -5.38 -2.03
N ARG A 126 -1.94 -6.35 -1.13
CA ARG A 126 -2.75 -6.56 0.07
C ARG A 126 -1.80 -6.58 1.25
N ASP A 127 -2.14 -5.82 2.28
CA ASP A 127 -1.35 -5.82 3.51
C ASP A 127 -1.47 -7.20 4.16
N THR A 128 -0.35 -7.89 4.33
CA THR A 128 -0.33 -9.14 5.11
C THR A 128 -0.53 -8.77 6.57
N PRO A 129 -1.55 -9.31 7.26
CA PRO A 129 -1.72 -9.06 8.68
C PRO A 129 -0.42 -9.38 9.41
N ASN A 130 0.04 -8.45 10.25
CA ASN A 130 1.14 -8.76 11.15
C ASN A 130 0.64 -9.83 12.11
N VAL A 131 1.16 -11.06 11.97
CA VAL A 131 0.78 -12.23 12.78
C VAL A 131 0.83 -11.91 14.28
N GLY A 132 1.74 -11.02 14.71
CA GLY A 132 1.81 -10.55 16.10
C GLY A 132 0.66 -9.64 16.53
N ARG A 133 0.07 -8.85 15.62
CA ARG A 133 -1.14 -8.05 15.90
C ARG A 133 -2.41 -8.88 15.86
N GLN A 134 -2.48 -9.91 15.02
CA GLN A 134 -3.59 -10.87 15.06
C GLN A 134 -3.61 -11.59 16.41
N ARG A 135 -2.48 -12.16 16.83
CA ARG A 135 -2.35 -12.79 18.15
C ARG A 135 -2.69 -11.85 19.31
N ALA A 136 -2.20 -10.60 19.27
CA ALA A 136 -2.50 -9.63 20.32
C ALA A 136 -3.97 -9.12 20.31
N ALA A 137 -4.63 -9.14 19.15
CA ALA A 137 -6.06 -8.82 19.04
C ALA A 137 -6.92 -9.99 19.52
N GLU A 138 -6.57 -11.22 19.14
CA GLU A 138 -7.21 -12.47 19.59
C GLU A 138 -7.08 -12.64 21.11
N GLU A 139 -5.89 -12.40 21.67
CA GLU A 139 -5.64 -12.43 23.12
C GLU A 139 -6.44 -11.36 23.88
N LYS A 140 -6.61 -10.16 23.28
CA LYS A 140 -7.45 -9.11 23.86
C LYS A 140 -8.93 -9.47 23.85
N GLU A 141 -9.41 -10.03 22.73
CA GLU A 141 -10.79 -10.50 22.59
C GLU A 141 -11.09 -11.63 23.59
N GLU A 142 -10.18 -12.58 23.77
CA GLU A 142 -10.32 -13.64 24.78
C GLU A 142 -10.33 -13.11 26.21
N THR A 143 -9.48 -12.12 26.51
CA THR A 143 -9.39 -11.53 27.86
C THR A 143 -10.63 -10.68 28.18
N GLU A 144 -11.17 -9.95 27.21
CA GLU A 144 -12.40 -9.17 27.35
C GLU A 144 -13.65 -10.06 27.44
N ALA A 145 -13.70 -11.15 26.66
CA ALA A 145 -14.76 -12.14 26.74
C ALA A 145 -14.78 -12.85 28.10
N ALA A 146 -13.61 -13.22 28.65
CA ALA A 146 -13.49 -13.84 29.96
C ALA A 146 -13.97 -12.92 31.11
N ARG A 147 -13.70 -11.60 31.00
CA ARG A 147 -14.16 -10.58 31.95
C ARG A 147 -15.66 -10.27 31.87
N ALA A 148 -16.32 -10.55 30.75
CA ALA A 148 -17.75 -10.32 30.59
C ALA A 148 -18.63 -11.47 31.13
N THR A 149 -18.00 -12.59 31.52
CA THR A 149 -18.66 -13.79 32.07
C THR A 149 -18.55 -13.95 33.59
N GLU A 150 -17.89 -13.02 34.30
CA GLU A 150 -17.90 -12.89 35.77
C GLU A 150 -18.89 -11.82 36.24
#